data_AF-A0A6P6TW21-F1
#
_entry.id   AF-A0A6P6TW21-F1
#
_cell.length_a   1.000
_cell.length_b   1.000
_cell.length_c   1.000
_cell.angle_alpha   90.00
_cell.angle_beta   90.00
_cell.angle_gamma   90.00
#
_symmetry.space_group_name_H-M   'P 1'
#
loop_
_entity.id
_entity.type
_entity.pdbx_description
1 polymer ?
#
loop_
_entity_poly.entity_id
_entity_poly.type
_entity_poly.pdbx_seq_one_letter_code
_entity_poly.pdbx_strand_id
1 'polypeptide(L)'
;MSCAAKKNLMISLSLLLLPFYFVPTENGYVFPLSRFKVVIRSGFDPKGPSSLSLKCYSEADGLEFRVLKSGEEFSWKFRMDFFFGTIFRCNFGYNNHWQKGFVVFDSNIAEYPWTEIKGTYVCFWYVKEGGFYMGYEYPSVAPQTLNWKGSASWTPNETKVAAEERFTIAGASQLSLASTPP
;
A
#
# COMPACT_ATOMS: atom_id res chain seq x y z
N MET A 1 -37.94 -36.48 38.64
CA MET A 1 -37.93 -35.27 37.78
C MET A 1 -36.60 -34.55 37.95
N SER A 2 -35.70 -34.61 36.97
CA SER A 2 -34.62 -33.60 36.81
C SER A 2 -33.94 -33.78 35.45
N CYS A 3 -34.19 -32.84 34.53
CA CYS A 3 -33.48 -32.71 33.27
C CYS A 3 -33.38 -31.21 32.92
N ALA A 4 -32.64 -30.46 33.72
CA ALA A 4 -32.36 -29.04 33.47
C ALA A 4 -30.92 -28.68 33.88
N ALA A 5 -29.93 -29.47 33.47
CA ALA A 5 -28.52 -29.19 33.79
C ALA A 5 -27.52 -29.73 32.75
N LYS A 6 -27.87 -29.79 31.47
CA LYS A 6 -26.97 -30.33 30.42
C LYS A 6 -26.78 -29.48 29.16
N LYS A 7 -27.36 -28.28 29.10
CA LYS A 7 -27.26 -27.39 27.92
C LYS A 7 -26.22 -26.25 28.05
N ASN A 8 -25.72 -25.97 29.25
CA ASN A 8 -24.79 -24.84 29.47
C ASN A 8 -23.30 -25.24 29.44
N LEU A 9 -22.96 -26.53 29.43
CA LEU A 9 -21.56 -26.98 29.48
C LEU A 9 -20.91 -27.07 28.09
N MET A 10 -21.69 -27.33 27.04
CA MET A 10 -21.16 -27.46 25.67
C MET A 10 -20.90 -26.11 24.98
N ILE A 11 -21.63 -25.06 25.35
CA ILE A 11 -21.44 -23.71 24.77
C ILE A 11 -20.18 -23.05 25.36
N SER A 12 -19.81 -23.39 26.59
CA SER A 12 -18.60 -22.89 27.26
C SER A 12 -17.29 -23.39 26.63
N LEU A 13 -17.30 -24.57 26.00
CA LEU A 13 -16.08 -25.18 25.46
C LEU A 13 -15.75 -24.63 24.05
N SER A 14 -16.78 -24.27 23.26
CA SER A 14 -16.62 -23.73 21.91
C SER A 14 -16.00 -22.32 21.90
N LEU A 15 -16.25 -21.50 22.92
CA LEU A 15 -15.67 -20.16 23.04
C LEU A 15 -14.17 -20.16 23.42
N LEU A 16 -13.70 -21.21 24.08
CA LEU A 16 -12.29 -21.36 24.48
C LEU A 16 -11.37 -21.81 23.33
N LEU A 17 -11.94 -22.30 22.23
CA LEU A 17 -11.19 -22.73 21.03
C LEU A 17 -11.11 -21.67 19.92
N LEU A 18 -11.88 -20.58 20.02
CA LEU A 18 -11.82 -19.46 19.07
C LEU A 18 -10.44 -18.79 18.91
N PRO A 19 -9.57 -18.64 19.94
CA PRO A 19 -8.27 -18.03 19.73
C PRO A 19 -7.27 -18.94 18.99
N PHE A 20 -7.52 -20.26 18.91
CA PHE A 20 -6.65 -21.20 18.17
C PHE A 20 -6.88 -21.20 16.65
N TYR A 21 -7.97 -20.58 16.17
CA TYR A 21 -8.20 -20.38 14.74
C TYR A 21 -7.60 -19.08 14.21
N PHE A 22 -7.13 -18.20 15.08
CA PHE A 22 -6.31 -17.07 14.67
C PHE A 22 -4.86 -17.55 14.54
N VAL A 23 -4.58 -18.26 13.44
CA VAL A 23 -3.23 -18.38 12.93
C VAL A 23 -2.91 -17.03 12.29
N PRO A 24 -2.04 -16.19 12.86
CA PRO A 24 -1.53 -15.05 12.12
C PRO A 24 -0.77 -15.60 10.92
N THR A 25 -1.31 -15.42 9.71
CA THR A 25 -0.52 -15.62 8.50
C THR A 25 0.50 -14.49 8.42
N GLU A 26 1.69 -14.77 7.89
CA GLU A 26 2.81 -13.80 7.82
C GLU A 26 2.57 -12.62 6.86
N ASN A 27 1.38 -12.51 6.28
CA ASN A 27 1.01 -11.42 5.41
C ASN A 27 0.41 -10.30 6.26
N GLY A 28 1.04 -9.13 6.28
CA GLY A 28 0.65 -7.98 7.10
C GLY A 28 -0.86 -7.73 7.07
N TYR A 29 -1.53 -7.96 8.19
CA TYR A 29 -2.97 -7.73 8.30
C TYR A 29 -3.26 -6.23 8.31
N VAL A 30 -3.94 -5.76 7.26
CA VAL A 30 -4.56 -4.43 7.27
C VAL A 30 -5.75 -4.48 8.21
N PHE A 31 -5.67 -3.79 9.34
CA PHE A 31 -6.78 -3.70 10.27
C PHE A 31 -7.80 -2.62 9.82
N PRO A 32 -9.10 -2.82 10.06
CA PRO A 32 -10.07 -1.73 9.95
C PRO A 32 -9.59 -0.50 10.72
N LEU A 33 -9.83 0.71 10.19
CA LEU A 33 -9.40 1.98 10.81
C LEU A 33 -7.87 2.20 10.83
N SER A 34 -7.09 1.37 10.15
CA SER A 34 -5.66 1.59 9.94
C SER A 34 -5.40 2.97 9.34
N ARG A 35 -4.30 3.59 9.79
CA ARG A 35 -3.91 4.93 9.34
C ARG A 35 -3.02 4.79 8.12
N PHE A 36 -3.37 5.52 7.08
CA PHE A 36 -2.60 5.59 5.85
C PHE A 36 -2.18 7.02 5.56
N LYS A 37 -1.03 7.15 4.91
CA LYS A 37 -0.57 8.38 4.27
C LYS A 37 -0.25 8.05 2.82
N VAL A 38 -0.94 8.68 1.89
CA VAL A 38 -0.57 8.63 0.47
C VAL A 38 0.38 9.78 0.20
N VAL A 39 1.52 9.49 -0.43
CA VAL A 39 2.53 10.46 -0.84
C VAL A 39 2.74 10.34 -2.34
N ILE A 40 2.50 11.42 -3.06
CA ILE A 40 2.75 11.53 -4.50
C ILE A 40 3.90 12.50 -4.69
N ARG A 41 4.99 12.03 -5.28
CA ARG A 41 6.15 12.85 -5.59
C ARG A 41 6.37 12.97 -7.09
N SER A 42 6.66 14.19 -7.52
CA SER A 42 7.07 14.48 -8.89
C SER A 42 8.53 14.09 -9.12
N GLY A 43 8.76 13.22 -10.10
CA GLY A 43 10.06 12.70 -10.49
C GLY A 43 10.59 13.19 -11.83
N PHE A 44 9.95 14.21 -12.39
CA PHE A 44 10.33 14.82 -13.67
C PHE A 44 11.71 15.49 -13.59
N ASP A 45 12.46 15.51 -14.69
CA ASP A 45 13.75 16.21 -14.76
C ASP A 45 13.55 17.72 -14.50
N PRO A 46 14.32 18.36 -13.61
CA PRO A 46 14.29 19.82 -13.42
C PRO A 46 14.53 20.64 -14.70
N LYS A 47 15.26 20.08 -15.67
CA LYS A 47 15.51 20.67 -16.99
C LYS A 47 14.47 20.27 -18.04
N GLY A 48 13.60 19.32 -17.68
CA GLY A 48 12.54 18.81 -18.54
C GLY A 48 11.34 19.74 -18.58
N PRO A 49 10.39 19.48 -19.50
CA PRO A 49 9.18 20.24 -19.58
C PRO A 49 8.21 19.80 -18.47
N SER A 50 7.80 20.78 -17.67
CA SER A 50 6.42 20.90 -17.16
C SER A 50 6.07 20.05 -15.95
N SER A 51 5.89 20.77 -14.85
CA SER A 51 5.23 20.36 -13.61
C SER A 51 4.12 19.32 -13.78
N LEU A 52 4.02 18.41 -12.81
CA LEU A 52 2.93 17.45 -12.68
C LEU A 52 1.69 18.15 -12.11
N SER A 53 0.64 18.27 -12.90
CA SER A 53 -0.67 18.66 -12.39
C SER A 53 -1.42 17.45 -11.86
N LEU A 54 -2.08 17.58 -10.72
CA LEU A 54 -2.95 16.54 -10.18
C LEU A 54 -4.18 17.08 -9.45
N LYS A 55 -5.27 16.32 -9.54
CA LYS A 55 -6.47 16.51 -8.72
C LYS A 55 -6.91 15.16 -8.17
N CYS A 56 -6.81 14.98 -6.87
CA CYS A 56 -7.22 13.75 -6.20
C CYS A 56 -8.59 13.89 -5.55
N TYR A 57 -9.27 12.77 -5.36
CA TYR A 57 -10.59 12.72 -4.77
C TYR A 57 -10.89 11.29 -4.28
N SER A 58 -11.78 11.20 -3.31
CA SER A 58 -12.45 9.98 -2.87
C SER A 58 -13.95 10.09 -3.19
N GLU A 59 -14.73 9.05 -2.86
CA GLU A 59 -16.20 9.13 -3.00
C GLU A 59 -16.84 10.14 -2.06
N ALA A 60 -16.26 10.33 -0.86
CA ALA A 60 -16.78 11.25 0.14
C ALA A 60 -16.24 12.68 -0.02
N ASP A 61 -14.96 12.81 -0.36
CA ASP A 61 -14.25 14.10 -0.33
C ASP A 61 -13.34 14.30 -1.55
N GLY A 62 -13.44 15.48 -2.17
CA GLY A 62 -12.45 15.96 -3.15
C GLY A 62 -11.24 16.58 -2.46
N LEU A 63 -10.03 16.17 -2.85
CA LEU A 63 -8.79 16.84 -2.43
C LEU A 63 -8.50 18.03 -3.34
N GLU A 64 -7.62 18.93 -2.86
CA GLU A 64 -7.24 20.13 -3.59
C GLU A 64 -6.47 19.80 -4.89
N PHE A 65 -6.64 20.66 -5.91
CA PHE A 65 -5.80 20.65 -7.10
C PHE A 65 -4.39 21.11 -6.75
N ARG A 66 -3.37 20.42 -7.27
CA ARG A 66 -1.96 20.74 -7.06
C ARG A 66 -1.19 20.71 -8.37
N VAL A 67 -0.15 21.53 -8.43
CA VAL A 67 0.86 21.51 -9.48
C VAL A 67 2.21 21.33 -8.81
N LEU A 68 2.88 20.21 -9.06
CA LEU A 68 4.14 19.85 -8.45
C LEU A 68 5.30 20.07 -9.42
N LYS A 69 6.28 20.86 -9.01
CA LYS A 69 7.59 20.96 -9.67
C LYS A 69 8.40 19.69 -9.44
N SER A 70 9.52 19.55 -10.14
CA SER A 70 10.45 18.45 -9.93
C SER A 70 10.83 18.32 -8.44
N GLY A 71 10.68 17.11 -7.90
CA GLY A 71 11.00 16.80 -6.51
C GLY A 71 9.94 17.18 -5.48
N GLU A 72 8.93 17.98 -5.83
CA GLU A 72 7.86 18.35 -4.90
C GLU A 72 6.90 17.19 -4.62
N GLU A 73 6.28 17.24 -3.45
CA GLU A 73 5.39 16.20 -2.94
C GLU A 73 4.00 16.75 -2.58
N PHE A 74 2.97 15.96 -2.88
CA PHE A 74 1.63 16.13 -2.34
C PHE A 74 1.28 14.91 -1.49
N SER A 75 0.77 15.14 -0.29
CA SER A 75 0.37 14.04 0.58
C SER A 75 -0.81 14.38 1.47
N TRP A 76 -1.54 13.35 1.86
CA TRP A 76 -2.63 13.44 2.83
C TRP A 76 -2.64 12.19 3.70
N LYS A 77 -3.27 12.32 4.87
CA LYS A 77 -3.48 11.22 5.82
C LYS A 77 -4.96 10.95 5.96
N PHE A 78 -5.30 9.68 6.15
CA PHE A 78 -6.66 9.26 6.39
C PHE A 78 -6.67 7.98 7.23
N ARG A 79 -7.88 7.60 7.65
CA ARG A 79 -8.14 6.26 8.19
C ARG A 79 -8.98 5.51 7.18
N MET A 80 -8.64 4.25 6.99
CA MET A 80 -9.51 3.35 6.27
C MET A 80 -10.85 3.24 6.98
N ASP A 81 -11.92 3.17 6.22
CA ASP A 81 -13.24 2.85 6.73
C ASP A 81 -13.31 1.41 7.27
N PHE A 82 -14.36 1.14 8.04
CA PHE A 82 -14.51 -0.15 8.70
C PHE A 82 -14.73 -1.33 7.72
N PHE A 83 -15.25 -1.03 6.53
CA PHE A 83 -15.58 -2.02 5.50
C PHE A 83 -14.58 -2.05 4.34
N PHE A 84 -13.40 -1.42 4.48
CA PHE A 84 -12.35 -1.39 3.46
C PHE A 84 -12.78 -0.78 2.11
N GLY A 85 -13.85 0.01 2.07
CA GLY A 85 -14.36 0.71 0.89
C GLY A 85 -13.65 2.03 0.56
N THR A 86 -12.62 2.42 1.32
CA THR A 86 -11.89 3.67 1.09
C THR A 86 -11.09 3.60 -0.21
N ILE A 87 -11.48 4.42 -1.19
CA ILE A 87 -10.80 4.52 -2.49
C ILE A 87 -10.40 5.98 -2.75
N PHE A 88 -9.14 6.20 -3.12
CA PHE A 88 -8.66 7.47 -3.63
C PHE A 88 -8.24 7.35 -5.10
N ARG A 89 -8.74 8.27 -5.90
CA ARG A 89 -8.43 8.40 -7.32
C ARG A 89 -7.81 9.76 -7.60
N CYS A 90 -6.93 9.83 -8.58
CA CYS A 90 -6.29 11.06 -9.02
C CYS A 90 -6.37 11.21 -10.53
N ASN A 91 -6.63 12.43 -10.98
CA ASN A 91 -6.39 12.85 -12.34
C ASN A 91 -5.00 13.46 -12.41
N PHE A 92 -4.15 12.98 -13.31
CA PHE A 92 -2.80 13.48 -13.53
C PHE A 92 -2.67 14.07 -14.93
N GLY A 93 -1.82 15.09 -15.06
CA GLY A 93 -1.49 15.67 -16.37
C GLY A 93 -0.12 16.32 -16.41
N TYR A 94 0.58 16.14 -17.53
CA TYR A 94 1.82 16.87 -17.85
C TYR A 94 1.97 17.01 -19.39
N ASN A 95 2.41 18.18 -19.87
CA ASN A 95 2.60 18.54 -21.29
C ASN A 95 1.41 18.34 -22.23
N ASN A 96 1.02 17.09 -22.49
CA ASN A 96 -0.18 16.68 -23.26
C ASN A 96 -0.66 15.28 -22.86
N HIS A 97 -0.02 14.67 -21.86
CA HIS A 97 -0.42 13.38 -21.30
C HIS A 97 -1.42 13.63 -20.19
N TRP A 98 -2.47 12.81 -20.18
CA TRP A 98 -3.53 12.87 -19.19
C TRP A 98 -3.88 11.45 -18.77
N GLN A 99 -3.98 11.24 -17.45
CA GLN A 99 -4.51 10.02 -16.89
C GLN A 99 -5.61 10.38 -15.91
N LYS A 100 -6.83 9.89 -16.15
CA LYS A 100 -8.00 10.20 -15.30
C LYS A 100 -8.37 9.02 -14.44
N GLY A 101 -8.80 9.30 -13.22
CA GLY A 101 -9.32 8.30 -12.29
C GLY A 101 -8.30 7.25 -11.86
N PHE A 102 -7.01 7.58 -11.91
CA PHE A 102 -5.95 6.66 -11.49
C PHE A 102 -6.10 6.34 -10.00
N VAL A 103 -6.27 5.07 -9.67
CA VAL A 103 -6.41 4.60 -8.29
C VAL A 103 -5.04 4.65 -7.62
N VAL A 104 -4.87 5.62 -6.71
CA VAL A 104 -3.66 5.76 -5.89
C VAL A 104 -3.79 5.03 -4.55
N PHE A 105 -5.01 4.63 -4.20
CA PHE A 105 -5.30 3.85 -3.01
C PHE A 105 -6.65 3.15 -3.14
N ASP A 106 -6.69 1.86 -2.78
CA ASP A 106 -7.87 1.03 -2.54
C ASP A 106 -7.49 -0.09 -1.55
N SER A 107 -8.40 -1.04 -1.31
CA SER A 107 -8.14 -2.19 -0.42
C SER A 107 -6.97 -3.06 -0.90
N ASN A 108 -6.84 -3.28 -2.21
CA ASN A 108 -5.75 -4.10 -2.78
C ASN A 108 -4.39 -3.45 -2.58
N ILE A 109 -4.32 -2.13 -2.79
CA ILE A 109 -3.12 -1.33 -2.55
C ILE A 109 -2.79 -1.35 -1.06
N ALA A 110 -3.79 -1.30 -0.18
CA ALA A 110 -3.57 -1.36 1.27
C ALA A 110 -2.90 -2.65 1.74
N GLU A 111 -3.15 -3.79 1.08
CA GLU A 111 -2.53 -5.08 1.39
C GLU A 111 -1.05 -5.16 0.98
N TYR A 112 -0.57 -4.22 0.18
CA TYR A 112 0.86 -4.12 -0.12
C TYR A 112 1.66 -3.88 1.18
N PRO A 113 2.86 -4.47 1.35
CA PRO A 113 3.57 -4.44 2.63
C PRO A 113 4.26 -3.08 2.89
N TRP A 114 3.46 -2.03 3.04
CA TRP A 114 3.92 -0.66 3.23
C TRP A 114 4.78 -0.49 4.46
N THR A 115 5.74 0.44 4.35
CA THR A 115 6.51 0.91 5.51
C THR A 115 5.56 1.59 6.50
N GLU A 116 5.53 1.08 7.73
CA GLU A 116 4.82 1.70 8.83
C GLU A 116 5.72 2.70 9.56
N ILE A 117 5.33 3.98 9.55
CA ILE A 117 6.07 5.05 10.23
C ILE A 117 5.19 5.61 11.34
N LYS A 118 5.57 5.33 12.60
CA LYS A 118 4.88 5.81 13.81
C LYS A 118 3.37 5.49 13.80
N GLY A 119 2.99 4.24 13.49
CA GLY A 119 1.59 3.84 13.48
C GLY A 119 0.82 4.30 12.23
N THR A 120 1.50 4.53 11.11
CA THR A 120 0.87 4.98 9.85
C THR A 120 1.58 4.33 8.68
N TYR A 121 0.85 3.54 7.90
CA TYR A 121 1.34 2.95 6.66
C TYR A 121 1.48 4.04 5.59
N VAL A 122 2.62 4.04 4.88
CA VAL A 122 2.90 5.08 3.89
C VAL A 122 2.93 4.49 2.48
N CYS A 123 1.97 4.92 1.66
CA CYS A 123 1.84 4.54 0.27
C CYS A 123 2.57 5.57 -0.59
N PHE A 124 3.76 5.22 -1.09
CA PHE A 124 4.54 6.12 -1.94
C PHE A 124 4.29 5.89 -3.41
N TRP A 125 4.01 6.98 -4.11
CA TRP A 125 3.92 7.09 -5.55
C TRP A 125 4.99 8.05 -6.06
N TYR A 126 5.79 7.58 -7.01
CA TYR A 126 6.75 8.39 -7.75
C TYR A 126 6.29 8.49 -9.21
N VAL A 127 6.05 9.71 -9.68
CA VAL A 127 5.44 9.95 -11.00
C VAL A 127 6.43 10.69 -11.89
N LYS A 128 6.77 10.11 -13.04
CA LYS A 128 7.72 10.68 -14.01
C LYS A 128 7.27 10.38 -15.45
N GLU A 129 8.08 10.77 -16.43
CA GLU A 129 7.78 10.64 -17.86
C GLU A 129 7.46 9.19 -18.26
N GLY A 130 8.14 8.22 -17.63
CA GLY A 130 7.92 6.79 -17.88
C GLY A 130 6.59 6.24 -17.34
N GLY A 131 5.97 6.92 -16.36
CA GLY A 131 4.73 6.45 -15.73
C GLY A 131 4.69 6.62 -14.22
N PHE A 132 3.88 5.76 -13.60
CA PHE A 132 3.63 5.70 -12.16
C PHE A 132 4.40 4.54 -11.54
N TYR A 133 5.11 4.82 -10.46
CA TYR A 133 5.96 3.88 -9.75
C TYR A 133 5.54 3.85 -8.28
N MET A 134 5.55 2.66 -7.68
CA MET A 134 5.06 2.39 -6.33
C MET A 134 6.11 1.61 -5.54
N GLY A 135 6.43 2.00 -4.31
CA GLY A 135 7.44 1.29 -3.51
C GLY A 135 7.62 1.77 -2.07
N TYR A 136 8.63 1.23 -1.39
CA TYR A 136 8.83 1.38 0.06
C TYR A 136 9.61 2.63 0.50
N GLU A 137 10.44 3.21 -0.38
CA GLU A 137 11.32 4.35 -0.07
C GLU A 137 11.54 5.24 -1.31
N TYR A 138 12.12 6.43 -1.11
CA TYR A 138 12.56 7.35 -2.17
C TYR A 138 14.08 7.26 -2.44
N PRO A 139 14.55 7.30 -3.70
CA PRO A 139 13.76 7.07 -4.91
C PRO A 139 13.34 5.60 -4.92
N SER A 140 12.05 5.34 -5.15
CA SER A 140 11.55 3.98 -5.20
C SER A 140 12.25 3.29 -6.37
N VAL A 141 13.11 2.32 -6.08
CA VAL A 141 13.73 1.43 -7.09
C VAL A 141 12.68 0.47 -7.68
N ALA A 142 11.41 0.85 -7.62
CA ALA A 142 10.25 0.04 -7.83
C ALA A 142 10.34 -0.71 -9.18
N PRO A 143 10.32 -2.05 -9.18
CA PRO A 143 10.32 -2.87 -10.40
C PRO A 143 8.99 -2.81 -11.17
N GLN A 144 8.08 -1.92 -10.78
CA GLN A 144 6.71 -1.82 -11.28
C GLN A 144 6.49 -0.44 -11.91
N THR A 145 6.14 -0.45 -13.19
CA THR A 145 5.84 0.74 -13.99
C THR A 145 4.44 0.59 -14.55
N LEU A 146 3.55 1.53 -14.22
CA LEU A 146 2.30 1.71 -14.96
C LEU A 146 2.50 2.88 -15.91
N ASN A 147 2.44 2.63 -17.22
CA ASN A 147 2.59 3.69 -18.22
C ASN A 147 1.37 4.61 -18.19
N TRP A 148 1.52 5.84 -18.71
CA TRP A 148 0.44 6.83 -18.82
C TRP A 148 -0.78 6.39 -19.65
N LYS A 149 -0.63 5.34 -20.48
CA LYS A 149 -1.72 4.72 -21.26
C LYS A 149 -2.23 3.39 -20.66
N GLY A 150 -1.73 3.00 -19.49
CA GLY A 150 -2.05 1.74 -18.82
C GLY A 150 -3.37 1.80 -18.05
N SER A 151 -3.71 0.67 -17.42
CA SER A 151 -4.87 0.54 -16.53
C SER A 151 -4.96 1.68 -15.53
N ALA A 152 -6.19 2.16 -15.28
CA ALA A 152 -6.49 3.15 -14.26
C ALA A 152 -6.36 2.61 -12.84
N SER A 153 -6.21 1.30 -12.66
CA SER A 153 -5.95 0.68 -11.36
C SER A 153 -4.72 -0.22 -11.41
N TRP A 154 -3.95 -0.19 -10.32
CA TRP A 154 -2.91 -1.16 -10.06
C TRP A 154 -3.55 -2.46 -9.57
N THR A 155 -3.05 -3.59 -10.08
CA THR A 155 -3.33 -4.91 -9.50
C THR A 155 -1.99 -5.54 -9.14
N PRO A 156 -1.86 -6.16 -7.96
CA PRO A 156 -0.68 -6.95 -7.64
C PRO A 156 -0.54 -8.03 -8.70
N ASN A 157 0.62 -8.12 -9.35
CA ASN A 157 0.96 -9.33 -10.09
C ASN A 157 1.50 -10.34 -9.07
N GLU A 158 0.69 -11.34 -8.73
CA GLU A 158 1.01 -12.39 -7.74
C GLU A 158 2.40 -13.02 -7.99
N THR A 159 2.81 -13.13 -9.25
CA THR A 159 4.11 -13.70 -9.64
C THR A 159 5.33 -12.82 -9.31
N LYS A 160 5.16 -11.50 -9.16
CA LYS A 160 6.26 -10.58 -8.81
C LYS A 160 6.41 -10.37 -7.31
N VAL A 161 5.29 -10.35 -6.56
CA VAL A 161 5.32 -10.26 -5.08
C VAL A 161 6.04 -11.48 -4.50
N ALA A 162 5.74 -12.68 -5.00
CA ALA A 162 6.42 -13.92 -4.60
C ALA A 162 7.90 -14.00 -5.01
N ALA A 163 8.35 -13.22 -6.01
CA ALA A 163 9.75 -13.19 -6.42
C ALA A 163 10.61 -12.30 -5.50
N GLU A 164 10.02 -11.25 -4.92
CA GLU A 164 10.68 -10.32 -4.00
C GLU A 164 10.82 -10.92 -2.59
N GLU A 165 9.82 -11.70 -2.15
CA GLU A 165 9.91 -12.50 -0.91
C GLU A 165 11.07 -13.53 -0.93
N ARG A 166 11.34 -14.14 -2.09
CA ARG A 166 12.47 -15.08 -2.23
C ARG A 166 13.84 -14.41 -2.14
N PHE A 167 13.96 -13.16 -2.57
CA PHE A 167 15.22 -12.42 -2.47
C PHE A 167 15.54 -12.00 -1.03
N THR A 168 14.52 -11.67 -0.25
CA THR A 168 14.68 -11.31 1.18
C THR A 168 15.09 -12.53 2.03
N ILE A 169 14.53 -13.71 1.75
CA ILE A 169 14.89 -14.95 2.45
C ILE A 169 16.30 -15.44 2.06
N ALA A 170 16.70 -15.27 0.80
CA ALA A 170 18.05 -15.61 0.33
C ALA A 170 19.14 -14.70 0.93
N GLY A 171 18.83 -13.42 1.19
CA GLY A 171 19.76 -12.48 1.83
C GLY A 171 19.96 -12.71 3.34
N ALA A 172 18.95 -13.23 4.03
CA ALA A 172 19.04 -13.54 5.47
C ALA A 172 19.88 -14.80 5.78
N SER A 173 20.12 -15.67 4.78
CA SER A 173 20.84 -16.94 4.96
C SER A 173 22.36 -16.85 4.78
N GLN A 174 22.94 -15.67 4.50
CA GLN A 174 24.39 -15.52 4.29
C GLN A 174 25.17 -14.81 5.41
N LEU A 175 24.54 -14.49 6.55
CA LEU A 175 25.19 -13.77 7.66
C LEU A 175 25.50 -14.62 8.89
N SER A 176 25.73 -15.93 8.74
CA SER A 176 26.26 -16.77 9.81
C SER A 176 27.32 -17.76 9.29
N LEU A 177 28.58 -17.31 9.18
CA LEU A 177 29.81 -18.12 9.35
C LEU A 177 31.04 -17.30 8.92
N ALA A 178 31.41 -16.31 9.73
CA ALA A 178 32.77 -15.75 9.70
C ALA A 178 33.11 -15.19 11.09
N SER A 179 33.52 -16.06 12.01
CA SER A 179 34.31 -15.65 13.17
C SER A 179 35.41 -16.67 13.44
N THR A 180 36.62 -16.35 12.99
CA THR A 180 37.88 -16.67 13.66
C THR A 180 38.70 -15.40 13.59
N PRO A 181 39.22 -14.93 14.73
CA PRO A 181 40.69 -14.85 14.86
C PRO A 181 41.16 -14.92 16.34
N PRO A 182 42.44 -14.62 16.58
CA PRO A 182 43.60 -15.51 16.55
C PRO A 182 43.88 -16.23 17.88
#